data_AF-A0A0R0ENC3-F1
#
_entry.id   AF-A0A0R0ENC3-F1
#
_cell.length_a   1.000
_cell.length_b   1.000
_cell.length_c   1.000
_cell.angle_alpha   90.00
_cell.angle_beta   90.00
_cell.angle_gamma   90.00
#
_symmetry.space_group_name_H-M   'P 1'
#
loop_
_entity.id
_entity.type
_entity.pdbx_description
1 polymer ?
#
loop_
_entity_poly.entity_id
_entity_poly.type
_entity_poly.pdbx_seq_one_letter_code
_entity_poly.pdbx_strand_id
1 'polypeptide(L)'
;MLQVITLKFEIFALKPAVHQAFLNFVPRKMNEVDFWNKYFKAEYLHSTKNAVAAAAEAAEDEDLAVFLKDDEILEIEARKKVRRVDPTLDMEADQGDDYTHLPDHGIFRDGSKDISEAQNSLYKRTLLQDLNRQGAVVLEGKTLDMEMEHPRTVAEILARRKQECDGVVDEERQNRISKMTLIDDLQAQDNHPYAPLCIKDPRDYFDFQQANAVKTLDDSQTGMEQMKCSLGSEEAYGSLRASISKIKTTGLRDPLFSPDVALKVLNGLTKNISSPKYHLGRSSQGSVLDILPNTTKETLLDHWVCSQELLRHFWSSYPITTQNLVNKTRRLKESISQIYSKLEDIKVSAESDLRHHVSLVVHPMQQALNAALLHYEADIRKRNARGQKPNGYV
;
A
#
# COMPACT_ATOMS: atom_id res chain seq x y z
N MET A 1 -0.06 -27.01 -30.14
CA MET A 1 -1.20 -26.16 -30.55
C MET A 1 -1.07 -24.76 -29.96
N LEU A 2 -0.96 -24.61 -28.63
CA LEU A 2 -0.76 -23.31 -27.95
C LEU A 2 0.44 -22.50 -28.49
N GLN A 3 1.63 -23.11 -28.59
CA GLN A 3 2.82 -22.43 -29.15
C GLN A 3 2.61 -21.90 -30.59
N VAL A 4 1.82 -22.59 -31.41
CA VAL A 4 1.56 -22.17 -32.80
C VAL A 4 0.62 -20.96 -32.83
N ILE A 5 -0.35 -20.89 -31.93
CA ILE A 5 -1.27 -19.76 -31.80
C ILE A 5 -0.50 -18.52 -31.31
N THR A 6 0.36 -18.69 -30.30
CA THR A 6 1.21 -17.61 -29.79
C THR A 6 2.15 -17.05 -30.86
N LEU A 7 2.75 -17.91 -31.68
CA LEU A 7 3.61 -17.48 -32.79
C LEU A 7 2.83 -16.70 -33.86
N LYS A 8 1.64 -17.17 -34.25
CA LYS A 8 0.80 -16.46 -35.22
C LYS A 8 0.38 -15.08 -34.71
N PHE A 9 0.04 -14.99 -33.42
CA PHE A 9 -0.26 -13.72 -32.77
C PHE A 9 0.93 -12.75 -32.81
N GLU A 10 2.12 -13.25 -32.48
CA GLU A 10 3.35 -12.46 -32.52
C GLU A 10 3.66 -11.97 -33.93
N ILE A 11 3.43 -12.79 -34.95
CA ILE A 11 3.57 -12.40 -36.36
C ILE A 11 2.59 -11.28 -36.71
N PHE A 12 1.32 -11.38 -36.31
CA PHE A 12 0.33 -10.31 -36.56
C PHE A 12 0.70 -9.00 -35.87
N ALA A 13 1.22 -9.08 -34.64
CA ALA A 13 1.69 -7.91 -33.92
C ALA A 13 2.93 -7.29 -34.60
N LEU A 14 3.91 -8.09 -35.04
CA LEU A 14 5.14 -7.56 -35.65
C LEU A 14 4.95 -7.10 -37.11
N LYS A 15 4.04 -7.71 -37.85
CA LYS A 15 3.84 -7.49 -39.30
C LYS A 15 2.37 -7.17 -39.62
N PRO A 16 1.98 -5.87 -39.60
CA PRO A 16 0.60 -5.48 -39.84
C PRO A 16 0.13 -5.77 -41.27
N ALA A 17 1.01 -5.80 -42.27
CA ALA A 17 0.61 -6.19 -43.63
C ALA A 17 0.14 -7.65 -43.70
N VAL A 18 0.82 -8.55 -42.97
CA VAL A 18 0.43 -9.96 -42.86
C VAL A 18 -0.91 -10.09 -42.15
N HIS A 19 -1.12 -9.32 -41.08
CA HIS A 19 -2.39 -9.29 -40.34
C HIS A 19 -3.56 -8.82 -41.21
N GLN A 20 -3.38 -7.74 -41.98
CA GLN A 20 -4.40 -7.24 -42.91
C GLN A 20 -4.65 -8.21 -44.08
N ALA A 21 -3.60 -8.80 -44.64
CA ALA A 21 -3.71 -9.81 -45.69
C ALA A 21 -4.47 -11.05 -45.20
N PHE A 22 -4.22 -11.49 -43.96
CA PHE A 22 -4.92 -12.62 -43.35
C PHE A 22 -6.43 -12.36 -43.25
N LEU A 23 -6.84 -11.17 -42.77
CA LEU A 23 -8.25 -10.78 -42.68
C LEU A 23 -8.94 -10.66 -44.05
N ASN A 24 -8.20 -10.27 -45.09
CA ASN A 24 -8.73 -10.08 -46.45
C ASN A 24 -8.81 -11.38 -47.26
N PHE A 25 -7.78 -12.24 -47.17
CA PHE A 25 -7.64 -13.41 -48.02
C PHE A 25 -8.15 -14.69 -47.37
N VAL A 26 -8.12 -14.81 -46.04
CA VAL A 26 -8.58 -16.02 -45.35
C VAL A 26 -9.95 -15.77 -44.71
N PRO A 27 -10.98 -16.60 -44.97
CA PRO A 27 -11.08 -17.72 -45.89
C PRO A 27 -11.63 -17.33 -47.28
N ARG A 28 -11.69 -16.03 -47.61
CA ARG A 28 -12.39 -15.54 -48.81
C ARG A 28 -11.75 -15.97 -50.13
N LYS A 29 -10.42 -15.94 -50.21
CA LYS A 29 -9.62 -16.29 -51.39
C LYS A 29 -8.84 -17.59 -51.22
N MET A 30 -8.31 -17.86 -50.03
CA MET A 30 -7.48 -19.04 -49.76
C MET A 30 -7.74 -19.61 -48.36
N ASN A 31 -7.31 -20.86 -48.13
CA ASN A 31 -7.37 -21.47 -46.81
C ASN A 31 -6.18 -21.01 -45.93
N GLU A 32 -6.26 -21.27 -44.62
CA GLU A 32 -5.23 -20.87 -43.67
C GLU A 32 -3.85 -21.53 -43.94
N VAL A 33 -3.85 -22.80 -44.37
CA VAL A 33 -2.62 -23.57 -44.62
C VAL A 33 -1.85 -22.98 -45.81
N ASP A 34 -2.56 -22.68 -46.89
CA ASP A 34 -2.01 -22.08 -48.11
C ASP A 34 -1.49 -20.66 -47.84
N PHE A 35 -2.21 -19.88 -47.03
CA PHE A 35 -1.76 -18.56 -46.60
C PHE A 35 -0.41 -18.62 -45.88
N TRP A 36 -0.28 -19.48 -44.87
CA TRP A 36 0.96 -19.60 -44.11
C TRP A 36 2.09 -20.19 -44.96
N ASN A 37 1.80 -21.13 -45.88
CA ASN A 37 2.80 -21.65 -46.82
C ASN A 37 3.36 -20.55 -47.73
N LYS A 38 2.49 -19.69 -48.29
CA LYS A 38 2.92 -18.53 -49.08
C LYS A 38 3.73 -17.56 -48.22
N TYR A 39 3.29 -17.24 -47.00
CA TYR A 39 4.03 -16.38 -46.08
C TYR A 39 5.44 -16.91 -45.75
N PHE A 40 5.58 -18.19 -45.41
CA PHE A 40 6.90 -18.78 -45.11
C PHE A 40 7.80 -18.84 -46.36
N LYS A 41 7.23 -19.02 -47.56
CA LYS A 41 7.97 -18.91 -48.83
C LYS A 41 8.52 -17.50 -49.03
N ALA A 42 7.71 -16.46 -48.79
CA ALA A 42 8.17 -15.06 -48.85
C ALA A 42 9.26 -14.76 -47.81
N GLU A 43 9.11 -15.22 -46.57
CA GLU A 43 10.12 -15.06 -45.52
C GLU A 43 11.45 -15.74 -45.86
N TYR A 44 11.39 -16.91 -46.49
CA TYR A 44 12.59 -17.61 -46.96
C TYR A 44 13.33 -16.80 -48.04
N LEU A 45 12.59 -16.19 -48.97
CA LEU A 45 13.16 -15.30 -49.99
C LEU A 45 13.80 -14.05 -49.36
N HIS A 46 13.17 -13.46 -48.34
CA HIS A 46 13.73 -12.36 -47.55
C HIS A 46 15.01 -12.75 -46.80
N SER A 47 15.05 -13.97 -46.26
CA SER A 47 16.21 -14.49 -45.53
C SER A 47 17.41 -14.74 -46.45
N THR A 48 17.15 -15.28 -47.65
CA THR A 48 18.19 -15.63 -48.64
C THR A 48 18.73 -14.42 -49.43
N LYS A 49 18.18 -13.22 -49.22
CA LYS A 49 18.57 -11.97 -49.88
C LYS A 49 18.61 -12.06 -51.42
N ASN A 50 17.80 -12.95 -51.99
CA ASN A 50 17.75 -13.15 -53.44
C ASN A 50 16.66 -12.26 -54.06
N ALA A 51 16.98 -10.99 -54.24
CA ALA A 51 16.05 -9.98 -54.76
C ALA A 51 15.49 -10.33 -56.15
N VAL A 52 16.29 -11.02 -56.99
CA VAL A 52 15.87 -11.43 -58.33
C VAL A 52 14.81 -12.54 -58.25
N ALA A 53 14.99 -13.52 -57.36
CA ALA A 53 14.01 -14.57 -57.14
C ALA A 53 12.73 -14.03 -56.48
N ALA A 54 12.86 -13.08 -55.55
CA ALA A 54 11.71 -12.42 -54.93
C ALA A 54 10.89 -11.63 -55.97
N ALA A 55 11.53 -10.89 -56.87
CA ALA A 55 10.84 -10.15 -57.93
C ALA A 55 10.15 -11.05 -58.96
N ALA A 56 10.77 -12.17 -59.33
CA ALA A 56 10.16 -13.16 -60.23
C ALA A 56 8.93 -13.83 -59.60
N GLU A 57 9.05 -14.27 -58.35
CA GLU A 57 7.95 -14.90 -57.60
C GLU A 57 6.80 -13.90 -57.31
N ALA A 58 7.12 -12.62 -57.06
CA ALA A 58 6.11 -11.57 -56.92
C ALA A 58 5.38 -11.24 -58.25
N ALA A 59 6.02 -11.46 -59.40
CA ALA A 59 5.40 -11.30 -60.70
C ALA A 59 4.50 -12.49 -61.06
N GLU A 60 4.79 -13.68 -60.53
CA GLU A 60 4.04 -14.91 -60.80
C GLU A 60 2.85 -15.12 -59.83
N ASP A 61 3.01 -14.77 -58.55
CA ASP A 61 1.97 -14.94 -57.51
C ASP A 61 1.62 -13.60 -56.86
N GLU A 62 0.52 -13.00 -57.33
CA GLU A 62 -0.01 -11.72 -56.82
C GLU A 62 -0.29 -11.76 -55.30
N ASP A 63 -0.69 -12.92 -54.76
CA ASP A 63 -0.95 -13.04 -53.32
C ASP A 63 0.35 -13.13 -52.52
N LEU A 64 1.41 -13.74 -53.08
CA LEU A 64 2.74 -13.79 -52.48
C LEU A 64 3.42 -12.41 -52.51
N ALA A 65 3.18 -11.64 -53.56
CA ALA A 65 3.71 -10.29 -53.73
C ALA A 65 3.35 -9.35 -52.56
N VAL A 66 2.20 -9.57 -51.90
CA VAL A 66 1.77 -8.77 -50.74
C VAL A 66 2.75 -8.86 -49.56
N PHE A 67 3.45 -9.98 -49.40
CA PHE A 67 4.43 -10.18 -48.31
C PHE A 67 5.85 -9.73 -48.69
N LEU A 68 6.08 -9.47 -49.97
CA LEU A 68 7.39 -9.06 -50.49
C LEU A 68 7.50 -7.54 -50.63
N LYS A 69 6.37 -6.81 -50.69
CA LYS A 69 6.34 -5.34 -50.71
C LYS A 69 6.67 -4.74 -49.34
N ASP A 70 7.18 -3.50 -49.36
CA ASP A 70 7.38 -2.71 -48.15
C ASP A 70 6.06 -2.49 -47.40
N ASP A 71 6.13 -2.47 -46.07
CA ASP A 71 4.96 -2.27 -45.20
C ASP A 71 4.47 -0.81 -45.26
N GLU A 72 3.72 -0.46 -46.30
CA GLU A 72 3.06 0.86 -46.44
C GLU A 72 2.27 1.25 -45.18
N ILE A 73 1.69 0.27 -44.49
CA ILE A 73 0.95 0.46 -43.23
C ILE A 73 1.85 1.06 -42.14
N LEU A 74 3.08 0.57 -42.01
CA LEU A 74 4.02 1.09 -41.02
C LEU A 74 4.57 2.45 -41.42
N GLU A 75 4.76 2.71 -42.71
CA GLU A 75 5.13 4.05 -43.16
C GLU A 75 4.04 5.08 -42.86
N ILE A 76 2.79 4.74 -43.12
CA ILE A 76 1.64 5.61 -42.81
C ILE A 76 1.58 5.84 -41.29
N GLU A 77 1.79 4.81 -40.48
CA GLU A 77 1.83 4.91 -39.02
C GLU A 77 2.99 5.79 -38.54
N ALA A 78 4.18 5.64 -39.12
CA ALA A 78 5.35 6.47 -38.83
C ALA A 78 5.08 7.94 -39.15
N ARG A 79 4.52 8.23 -40.33
CA ARG A 79 4.13 9.61 -40.72
C ARG A 79 3.08 10.19 -39.77
N LYS A 80 2.11 9.38 -39.32
CA LYS A 80 1.14 9.81 -38.29
C LYS A 80 1.82 10.10 -36.95
N LYS A 81 2.76 9.25 -36.50
CA LYS A 81 3.51 9.46 -35.25
C LYS A 81 4.38 10.71 -35.29
N VAL A 82 5.05 10.98 -36.40
CA VAL A 82 5.83 12.22 -36.60
C VAL A 82 4.93 13.45 -36.48
N ARG A 83 3.73 13.42 -37.06
CA ARG A 83 2.74 14.51 -36.92
C ARG A 83 2.19 14.66 -35.50
N ARG A 84 2.31 13.64 -34.64
CA ARG A 84 1.87 13.66 -33.24
C ARG A 84 2.92 14.24 -32.29
N VAL A 85 4.19 14.32 -32.70
CA VAL A 85 5.24 14.94 -31.90
C VAL A 85 4.86 16.39 -31.59
N ASP A 86 5.09 16.81 -30.36
CA ASP A 86 4.73 18.15 -29.91
C ASP A 86 5.56 19.21 -30.66
N PRO A 87 4.93 20.13 -31.41
CA PRO A 87 5.66 21.19 -32.12
C PRO A 87 6.39 22.17 -31.19
N THR A 88 6.02 22.23 -29.89
CA THR A 88 6.72 23.05 -28.90
C THR A 88 7.94 22.37 -28.29
N LEU A 89 8.21 21.11 -28.66
CA LEU A 89 9.45 20.44 -28.32
C LEU A 89 10.59 21.11 -29.09
N ASP A 90 11.47 21.80 -28.37
CA ASP A 90 12.65 22.44 -28.94
C ASP A 90 13.67 21.37 -29.37
N MET A 91 13.63 21.03 -30.66
CA MET A 91 14.60 20.14 -31.31
C MET A 91 15.93 20.85 -31.63
N GLU A 92 16.00 22.18 -31.51
CA GLU A 92 17.23 22.96 -31.74
C GLU A 92 18.17 22.92 -30.52
N ALA A 93 17.64 22.71 -29.30
CA ALA A 93 18.47 22.49 -28.11
C ALA A 93 19.41 21.28 -28.24
N ASP A 94 18.97 20.22 -28.94
CA ASP A 94 19.81 19.04 -29.24
C ASP A 94 20.95 19.38 -30.22
N GLN A 95 20.76 20.37 -31.11
CA GLN A 95 21.81 20.82 -32.04
C GLN A 95 22.93 21.60 -31.32
N GLY A 96 22.66 22.12 -30.11
CA GLY A 96 23.64 22.85 -29.29
C GLY A 96 24.50 21.94 -28.40
N ASP A 97 23.96 20.80 -27.97
CA ASP A 97 24.68 19.75 -27.22
C ASP A 97 25.44 18.78 -28.14
N ASP A 98 25.14 18.83 -29.43
CA ASP A 98 25.91 18.21 -30.47
C ASP A 98 27.25 18.95 -30.60
N TYR A 99 28.29 18.36 -30.00
CA TYR A 99 29.70 18.72 -30.16
C TYR A 99 30.19 18.60 -31.63
N THR A 100 29.30 18.67 -32.62
CA THR A 100 29.53 18.59 -34.07
C THR A 100 30.31 19.80 -34.60
N HIS A 101 30.43 20.86 -33.80
CA HIS A 101 31.37 21.96 -34.04
C HIS A 101 32.83 21.58 -33.71
N LEU A 102 33.07 20.45 -33.04
CA LEU A 102 34.41 19.84 -32.92
C LEU A 102 34.67 18.92 -34.12
N PRO A 103 35.81 19.07 -34.83
CA PRO A 103 36.11 18.31 -36.06
C PRO A 103 36.21 16.78 -35.93
N ASP A 104 36.04 16.22 -34.73
CA ASP A 104 36.38 14.81 -34.43
C ASP A 104 35.16 13.95 -34.06
N HIS A 105 33.95 14.52 -33.91
CA HIS A 105 32.76 13.79 -33.50
C HIS A 105 31.51 14.17 -34.30
N GLY A 106 30.84 13.15 -34.88
CA GLY A 106 29.54 13.27 -35.55
C GLY A 106 29.63 13.42 -37.08
N ILE A 107 29.52 12.31 -37.81
CA ILE A 107 29.37 12.34 -39.28
C ILE A 107 27.89 12.58 -39.58
N PHE A 108 27.56 13.71 -40.23
CA PHE A 108 26.24 13.94 -40.81
C PHE A 108 25.86 12.78 -41.73
N ARG A 109 24.87 11.98 -41.33
CA ARG A 109 24.18 11.02 -42.20
C ARG A 109 23.12 11.77 -43.01
N ASP A 110 23.55 12.67 -43.88
CA ASP A 110 22.68 13.45 -44.77
C ASP A 110 22.10 12.62 -45.93
N GLY A 111 22.09 11.28 -45.82
CA GLY A 111 21.58 10.35 -46.84
C GLY A 111 22.33 10.37 -48.18
N SER A 112 23.21 11.32 -48.45
CA SER A 112 23.88 11.52 -49.74
C SER A 112 24.88 10.42 -50.09
N LYS A 113 25.41 9.69 -49.10
CA LYS A 113 26.32 8.54 -49.28
C LYS A 113 25.64 7.17 -49.28
N ASP A 114 24.37 7.07 -48.87
CA ASP A 114 23.66 5.78 -48.75
C ASP A 114 22.97 5.35 -50.08
N ILE A 115 23.10 6.15 -51.14
CA ILE A 115 22.43 5.94 -52.45
C ILE A 115 22.89 4.63 -53.13
N SER A 116 24.09 4.14 -52.84
CA SER A 116 24.61 2.90 -53.45
C SER A 116 24.05 1.60 -52.86
N GLU A 117 23.47 1.62 -51.64
CA GLU A 117 22.84 0.43 -51.03
C GLU A 117 21.35 0.28 -51.38
N ALA A 118 20.73 1.30 -51.96
CA ALA A 118 19.28 1.39 -52.19
C ALA A 118 18.70 0.28 -53.08
N GLN A 119 19.50 -0.36 -53.93
CA GLN A 119 19.04 -1.41 -54.85
C GLN A 119 18.79 -2.76 -54.13
N ASN A 120 19.45 -3.01 -52.99
CA ASN A 120 19.29 -4.25 -52.21
C ASN A 120 18.37 -4.10 -50.99
N SER A 121 18.02 -2.86 -50.62
CA SER A 121 17.20 -2.54 -49.43
C SER A 121 15.71 -2.45 -49.71
N LEU A 122 15.28 -2.56 -50.97
CA LEU A 122 13.92 -2.28 -51.46
C LEU A 122 12.80 -3.18 -50.90
N TYR A 123 13.14 -4.19 -50.10
CA TYR A 123 12.19 -5.20 -49.64
C TYR A 123 12.35 -5.56 -48.16
N LYS A 124 13.23 -4.88 -47.40
CA LYS A 124 13.54 -5.27 -46.01
C LYS A 124 13.67 -4.09 -45.06
N ARG A 125 13.00 -4.20 -43.92
CA ARG A 125 13.14 -3.30 -42.77
C ARG A 125 14.59 -3.28 -42.27
N THR A 126 15.07 -2.09 -41.90
CA THR A 126 16.36 -1.95 -41.22
C THR A 126 16.28 -2.49 -39.79
N LEU A 127 17.38 -2.96 -39.22
CA LEU A 127 17.46 -3.45 -37.83
C LEU A 127 16.84 -2.47 -36.82
N LEU A 128 17.07 -1.17 -36.99
CA LEU A 128 16.51 -0.14 -36.11
C LEU A 128 14.98 -0.07 -36.20
N GLN A 129 14.41 -0.26 -37.39
CA GLN A 129 12.96 -0.30 -37.60
C GLN A 129 12.36 -1.54 -36.93
N ASP A 130 13.04 -2.69 -37.01
CA ASP A 130 12.61 -3.92 -36.35
C ASP A 130 12.66 -3.80 -34.82
N LEU A 131 13.74 -3.23 -34.27
CA LEU A 131 13.89 -3.01 -32.83
C LEU A 131 12.84 -2.04 -32.29
N ASN A 132 12.61 -0.93 -33.00
CA ASN A 132 11.55 0.03 -32.65
C ASN A 132 10.16 -0.60 -32.74
N ARG A 133 9.91 -1.46 -33.74
CA ARG A 133 8.64 -2.18 -33.86
C ARG A 133 8.45 -3.15 -32.70
N GLN A 134 9.47 -3.91 -32.36
CA GLN A 134 9.43 -4.85 -31.24
C GLN A 134 9.21 -4.11 -29.91
N GLY A 135 9.92 -3.00 -29.68
CA GLY A 135 9.72 -2.14 -28.51
C GLY A 135 8.28 -1.63 -28.40
N ALA A 136 7.69 -1.16 -29.52
CA ALA A 136 6.30 -0.73 -29.54
C ALA A 136 5.33 -1.87 -29.16
N VAL A 137 5.50 -3.06 -29.74
CA VAL A 137 4.65 -4.23 -29.42
C VAL A 137 4.77 -4.65 -27.95
N VAL A 138 5.98 -4.59 -27.39
CA VAL A 138 6.21 -4.90 -25.97
C VAL A 138 5.49 -3.89 -25.06
N LEU A 139 5.59 -2.59 -25.38
CA LEU A 139 4.94 -1.52 -24.62
C LEU A 139 3.40 -1.55 -24.74
N GLU A 140 2.87 -1.97 -25.89
CA GLU A 140 1.44 -2.20 -26.08
C GLU A 140 0.92 -3.34 -25.18
N GLY A 141 1.77 -4.31 -24.82
CA GLY A 141 1.44 -5.39 -23.89
C GLY A 141 0.46 -6.45 -24.44
N LYS A 142 0.45 -7.63 -23.80
CA LYS A 142 -0.48 -8.74 -24.10
C LYS A 142 -1.62 -8.75 -23.09
N THR A 143 -2.86 -8.96 -23.55
CA THR A 143 -3.97 -9.28 -22.64
C THR A 143 -3.95 -10.79 -22.33
N LEU A 144 -4.15 -11.16 -21.07
CA LEU A 144 -3.98 -12.52 -20.57
C LEU A 144 -4.97 -13.56 -21.16
N ASP A 145 -6.01 -13.10 -21.85
CA ASP A 145 -7.14 -13.95 -22.32
C ASP A 145 -6.94 -14.53 -23.73
N MET A 146 -5.84 -14.21 -24.41
CA MET A 146 -5.64 -14.52 -25.83
C MET A 146 -5.11 -15.93 -26.11
N GLU A 147 -4.84 -16.74 -25.09
CA GLU A 147 -4.16 -18.03 -25.24
C GLU A 147 -5.07 -19.17 -25.78
N MET A 148 -6.40 -19.00 -25.78
CA MET A 148 -7.36 -20.06 -26.12
C MET A 148 -8.16 -19.85 -27.41
N GLU A 149 -7.96 -18.75 -28.15
CA GLU A 149 -8.83 -18.40 -29.28
C GLU A 149 -8.27 -18.78 -30.66
N HIS A 150 -9.17 -18.96 -31.63
CA HIS A 150 -8.82 -19.15 -33.03
C HIS A 150 -8.07 -17.93 -33.60
N PRO A 151 -7.08 -18.13 -34.50
CA PRO A 151 -6.21 -17.06 -35.00
C PRO A 151 -6.95 -15.91 -35.68
N ARG A 152 -8.16 -16.17 -36.20
CA ARG A 152 -9.04 -15.15 -36.75
C ARG A 152 -9.69 -14.26 -35.70
N THR A 153 -10.22 -14.85 -34.62
CA THR A 153 -10.79 -14.08 -33.50
C THR A 153 -9.74 -13.16 -32.90
N VAL A 154 -8.52 -13.69 -32.72
CA VAL A 154 -7.33 -12.95 -32.30
C VAL A 154 -7.01 -11.79 -33.25
N ALA A 155 -7.05 -12.03 -34.56
CA ALA A 155 -6.81 -10.99 -35.56
C ALA A 155 -7.89 -9.90 -35.53
N GLU A 156 -9.16 -10.25 -35.35
CA GLU A 156 -10.26 -9.28 -35.28
C GLU A 156 -10.22 -8.44 -33.97
N ILE A 157 -9.85 -9.06 -32.84
CA ILE A 157 -9.65 -8.36 -31.56
C ILE A 157 -8.51 -7.34 -31.66
N LEU A 158 -7.38 -7.74 -32.26
CA LEU A 158 -6.23 -6.83 -32.43
C LEU A 158 -6.57 -5.64 -33.35
N ALA A 159 -7.39 -5.86 -34.38
CA ALA A 159 -7.85 -4.79 -35.27
C ALA A 159 -8.78 -3.78 -34.54
N ARG A 160 -9.73 -4.27 -33.73
CA ARG A 160 -10.61 -3.41 -32.92
C ARG A 160 -9.84 -2.56 -31.91
N ARG A 161 -8.91 -3.18 -31.19
CA ARG A 161 -8.06 -2.48 -30.20
C ARG A 161 -7.30 -1.30 -30.81
N LYS A 162 -6.72 -1.48 -32.00
CA LYS A 162 -5.97 -0.42 -32.69
C LYS A 162 -6.86 0.76 -33.06
N GLN A 163 -8.12 0.52 -33.41
CA GLN A 163 -9.07 1.55 -33.77
C GLN A 163 -9.56 2.36 -32.56
N GLU A 164 -9.73 1.72 -31.41
CA GLU A 164 -10.11 2.38 -30.15
C GLU A 164 -9.00 3.28 -29.60
N CYS A 165 -7.73 2.85 -29.68
CA CYS A 165 -6.59 3.66 -29.24
C CYS A 165 -6.43 4.97 -30.03
N ASP A 166 -6.76 5.00 -31.32
CA ASP A 166 -6.53 6.19 -32.15
C ASP A 166 -7.42 7.39 -31.75
N GLY A 167 -8.59 7.16 -31.13
CA GLY A 167 -9.49 8.24 -30.66
C GLY A 167 -9.11 8.84 -29.30
N VAL A 168 -8.55 8.05 -28.39
CA VAL A 168 -8.17 8.48 -27.03
C VAL A 168 -6.92 9.38 -27.04
N VAL A 169 -6.09 9.27 -28.08
CA VAL A 169 -4.78 9.92 -28.17
C VAL A 169 -4.88 11.43 -28.42
N ASP A 170 -5.91 11.91 -29.12
CA ASP A 170 -6.08 13.36 -29.37
C ASP A 170 -6.48 14.11 -28.09
N GLU A 171 -7.35 13.53 -27.27
CA GLU A 171 -7.69 14.05 -25.95
C GLU A 171 -6.47 14.02 -25.01
N GLU A 172 -5.67 12.96 -25.06
CA GLU A 172 -4.46 12.85 -24.26
C GLU A 172 -3.40 13.89 -24.68
N ARG A 173 -3.27 14.19 -25.97
CA ARG A 173 -2.38 15.27 -26.46
C ARG A 173 -2.83 16.63 -25.94
N GLN A 174 -4.13 16.94 -26.03
CA GLN A 174 -4.67 18.19 -25.46
C GLN A 174 -4.46 18.27 -23.94
N ASN A 175 -4.66 17.16 -23.22
CA ASN A 175 -4.40 17.09 -21.79
C ASN A 175 -2.91 17.27 -21.44
N ARG A 176 -1.99 16.71 -22.23
CA ARG A 176 -0.54 16.91 -22.04
C ARG A 176 -0.13 18.35 -22.29
N ILE A 177 -0.61 18.97 -23.37
CA ILE A 177 -0.35 20.39 -23.65
C ILE A 177 -0.89 21.24 -22.49
N SER A 178 -2.12 20.99 -22.05
CA SER A 178 -2.72 21.70 -20.91
C SER A 178 -1.90 21.52 -19.63
N LYS A 179 -1.36 20.33 -19.36
CA LYS A 179 -0.50 20.07 -18.19
C LYS A 179 0.86 20.74 -18.29
N MET A 180 1.48 20.74 -19.47
CA MET A 180 2.79 21.36 -19.67
C MET A 180 2.73 22.89 -19.63
N THR A 181 1.58 23.49 -19.97
CA THR A 181 1.36 24.93 -19.85
C THR A 181 1.07 25.40 -18.42
N LEU A 182 0.76 24.48 -17.49
CA LEU A 182 0.51 24.82 -16.09
C LEU A 182 1.84 24.99 -15.36
N ILE A 183 2.06 26.17 -14.77
CA ILE A 183 3.19 26.44 -13.88
C ILE A 183 2.68 26.34 -12.45
N ASP A 184 3.18 25.37 -11.69
CA ASP A 184 2.72 25.05 -10.33
C ASP A 184 2.72 26.28 -9.40
N ASP A 185 3.71 27.18 -9.55
CA ASP A 185 3.82 28.41 -8.74
C ASP A 185 2.74 29.47 -9.03
N LEU A 186 2.13 29.44 -10.22
CA LEU A 186 1.07 30.39 -10.63
C LEU A 186 -0.33 29.82 -10.45
N GLN A 187 -0.46 28.58 -9.99
CA GLN A 187 -1.76 27.98 -9.70
C GLN A 187 -2.37 28.64 -8.45
N ALA A 188 -3.69 28.84 -8.47
CA ALA A 188 -4.40 29.22 -7.25
C ALA A 188 -4.14 28.12 -6.22
N GLN A 189 -3.69 28.49 -5.02
CA GLN A 189 -3.49 27.50 -3.95
C GLN A 189 -4.76 26.65 -3.82
N ASP A 190 -4.61 25.35 -4.03
CA ASP A 190 -5.64 24.35 -3.76
C ASP A 190 -5.86 24.30 -2.24
N ASN A 191 -6.58 25.31 -1.73
CA ASN A 191 -7.12 25.31 -0.40
C ASN A 191 -8.12 24.15 -0.35
N HIS A 192 -7.63 22.99 0.08
CA HIS A 192 -8.46 21.84 0.36
C HIS A 192 -9.59 22.34 1.27
N PRO A 193 -10.87 22.11 0.93
CA PRO A 193 -11.96 22.60 1.74
C PRO A 193 -11.92 21.89 3.09
N TYR A 194 -11.26 22.51 4.07
CA TYR A 194 -11.31 22.05 5.45
C TYR A 194 -12.71 22.33 5.97
N ALA A 195 -13.41 21.30 6.45
CA ALA A 195 -14.63 21.50 7.19
C ALA A 195 -14.28 22.24 8.49
N PRO A 196 -14.70 23.51 8.69
CA PRO A 196 -14.42 24.22 9.92
C PRO A 196 -15.13 23.52 11.08
N LEU A 197 -14.35 23.06 12.07
CA LEU A 197 -14.87 22.44 13.28
C LEU A 197 -15.52 23.51 14.16
N CYS A 198 -16.84 23.66 14.04
CA CYS A 198 -17.65 24.51 14.91
C CYS A 198 -17.92 23.80 16.24
N ILE A 199 -17.02 23.97 17.20
CA ILE A 199 -17.22 23.53 18.59
C ILE A 199 -18.34 24.39 19.19
N LYS A 200 -19.46 23.77 19.59
CA LYS A 200 -20.63 24.48 20.13
C LYS A 200 -20.35 25.14 21.49
N ASP A 201 -19.89 24.35 22.46
CA ASP A 201 -19.46 24.85 23.76
C ASP A 201 -18.16 24.14 24.17
N PRO A 202 -17.02 24.85 24.20
CA PRO A 202 -15.75 24.27 24.65
C PRO A 202 -15.78 23.77 26.10
N ARG A 203 -16.71 24.26 26.93
CA ARG A 203 -16.81 23.89 28.36
C ARG A 203 -17.25 22.44 28.55
N ASP A 204 -18.11 21.93 27.66
CA ASP A 204 -18.56 20.54 27.70
C ASP A 204 -17.37 19.57 27.68
N TYR A 205 -16.34 19.86 26.88
CA TYR A 205 -15.11 19.05 26.82
C TYR A 205 -14.40 18.95 28.19
N PHE A 206 -14.29 20.06 28.92
CA PHE A 206 -13.61 20.12 30.21
C PHE A 206 -14.46 19.55 31.35
N ASP A 207 -15.78 19.74 31.30
CA ASP A 207 -16.70 19.22 32.31
C ASP A 207 -16.82 17.69 32.22
N PHE A 208 -16.80 17.11 31.02
CA PHE A 208 -16.75 15.65 30.85
C PHE A 208 -15.43 15.04 31.33
N GLN A 209 -14.30 15.72 31.16
CA GLN A 209 -13.02 15.24 31.71
C GLN A 209 -13.02 15.28 33.24
N GLN A 210 -13.50 16.36 33.85
CA GLN A 210 -13.59 16.46 35.31
C GLN A 210 -14.57 15.42 35.89
N ALA A 211 -15.73 15.19 35.26
CA ALA A 211 -16.67 14.18 35.71
C ALA A 211 -16.11 12.76 35.67
N ASN A 212 -15.23 12.43 34.71
CA ASN A 212 -14.56 11.13 34.65
C ASN A 212 -13.41 11.01 35.67
N ALA A 213 -12.62 12.08 35.88
CA ALA A 213 -11.56 12.10 36.88
C ALA A 213 -12.08 11.93 38.31
N VAL A 214 -13.23 12.54 38.62
CA VAL A 214 -13.91 12.38 39.93
C VAL A 214 -14.45 10.97 40.12
N LYS A 215 -14.99 10.33 39.07
CA LYS A 215 -15.48 8.94 39.15
C LYS A 215 -14.37 7.91 39.38
N THR A 216 -13.18 8.11 38.80
CA THR A 216 -12.05 7.18 38.99
C THR A 216 -11.43 7.21 40.40
N LEU A 217 -11.64 8.28 41.17
CA LEU A 217 -11.21 8.36 42.57
C LEU A 217 -12.23 7.71 43.53
N ASP A 218 -13.51 7.71 43.16
CA ASP A 218 -14.63 7.25 43.99
C ASP A 218 -14.66 5.71 44.17
N ASP A 219 -14.11 4.95 43.21
CA ASP A 219 -14.01 3.48 43.32
C ASP A 219 -13.04 3.02 44.43
N SER A 220 -12.21 3.91 44.97
CA SER A 220 -11.27 3.61 46.07
C SER A 220 -11.73 4.09 47.45
N GLN A 221 -12.84 4.84 47.54
CA GLN A 221 -13.24 5.49 48.78
C GLN A 221 -14.76 5.51 48.95
N THR A 222 -15.33 4.33 49.21
CA THR A 222 -16.74 4.16 49.58
C THR A 222 -17.03 4.93 50.88
N GLY A 223 -17.51 6.18 50.78
CA GLY A 223 -18.05 6.91 51.93
C GLY A 223 -17.76 8.40 52.06
N MET A 224 -17.18 9.08 51.06
CA MET A 224 -17.21 10.56 51.07
C MET A 224 -18.40 11.06 50.25
N GLU A 225 -19.45 11.50 50.95
CA GLU A 225 -20.53 12.28 50.36
C GLU A 225 -19.92 13.37 49.47
N GLN A 226 -20.25 13.36 48.18
CA GLN A 226 -20.01 14.50 47.31
C GLN A 226 -20.74 15.70 47.94
N MET A 227 -20.01 16.56 48.65
CA MET A 227 -20.49 17.89 48.99
C MET A 227 -20.66 18.63 47.66
N LYS A 228 -21.85 18.53 47.06
CA LYS A 228 -22.31 19.45 46.03
C LYS A 228 -22.36 20.82 46.66
N CYS A 229 -21.24 21.54 46.59
CA CYS A 229 -21.17 22.92 47.01
C CYS A 229 -21.80 23.76 45.90
N SER A 230 -23.13 23.80 45.87
CA SER A 230 -23.89 24.74 45.04
C SER A 230 -23.87 26.12 45.71
N LEU A 231 -22.68 26.70 45.85
CA LEU A 231 -22.53 28.11 46.24
C LEU A 231 -22.50 28.94 44.96
N GLY A 232 -23.30 30.00 44.91
CA GLY A 232 -23.22 30.98 43.83
C GLY A 232 -21.84 31.63 43.80
N SER A 233 -21.34 32.00 42.62
CA SER A 233 -20.02 32.65 42.47
C SER A 233 -19.87 33.86 43.39
N GLU A 234 -20.95 34.61 43.63
CA GLU A 234 -20.98 35.77 44.54
C GLU A 234 -20.86 35.38 46.02
N GLU A 235 -21.49 34.29 46.45
CA GLU A 235 -21.41 33.81 47.84
C GLU A 235 -20.04 33.22 48.15
N ALA A 236 -19.45 32.51 47.19
CA ALA A 236 -18.08 32.01 47.29
C ALA A 236 -17.08 33.18 47.36
N TYR A 237 -17.25 34.21 46.52
CA TYR A 237 -16.43 35.41 46.55
C TYR A 237 -16.57 36.18 47.87
N GLY A 238 -17.81 36.34 48.37
CA GLY A 238 -18.08 36.97 49.66
C GLY A 238 -17.40 36.22 50.82
N SER A 239 -17.49 34.89 50.82
CA SER A 239 -16.85 34.03 51.83
C SER A 239 -15.33 34.08 51.77
N LEU A 240 -14.75 34.09 50.57
CA LEU A 240 -13.32 34.24 50.36
C LEU A 240 -12.83 35.61 50.84
N ARG A 241 -13.54 36.69 50.46
CA ARG A 241 -13.20 38.06 50.86
C ARG A 241 -13.26 38.24 52.38
N ALA A 242 -14.27 37.67 53.04
CA ALA A 242 -14.38 37.66 54.49
C ALA A 242 -13.23 36.86 55.13
N SER A 243 -12.87 35.71 54.56
CA SER A 243 -11.76 34.87 55.04
C SER A 243 -10.40 35.57 54.91
N ILE A 244 -10.13 36.22 53.77
CA ILE A 244 -8.92 37.01 53.54
C ILE A 244 -8.86 38.19 54.52
N SER A 245 -9.98 38.89 54.73
CA SER A 245 -10.04 40.01 55.67
C SER A 245 -9.75 39.54 57.10
N LYS A 246 -10.31 38.38 57.49
CA LYS A 246 -10.04 37.73 58.78
C LYS A 246 -8.55 37.41 58.94
N ILE A 247 -7.93 36.74 57.96
CA ILE A 247 -6.50 36.40 57.96
C ILE A 247 -5.62 37.67 58.02
N LYS A 248 -6.00 38.74 57.32
CA LYS A 248 -5.26 40.02 57.38
C LYS A 248 -5.30 40.65 58.77
N THR A 249 -6.39 40.47 59.52
CA THR A 249 -6.56 41.01 60.87
C THR A 249 -5.95 40.13 61.97
N THR A 250 -6.05 38.81 61.85
CA THR A 250 -5.58 37.86 62.88
C THR A 250 -4.21 37.26 62.60
N GLY A 251 -3.64 37.49 61.42
CA GLY A 251 -2.47 36.76 60.94
C GLY A 251 -2.80 35.31 60.54
N LEU A 252 -1.81 34.59 60.03
CA LEU A 252 -1.90 33.14 59.85
C LEU A 252 -1.91 32.45 61.22
N ARG A 253 -2.58 31.30 61.35
CA ARG A 253 -2.49 30.50 62.58
C ARG A 253 -1.07 29.99 62.75
N ASP A 254 -0.51 30.14 63.95
CA ASP A 254 0.75 29.53 64.35
C ASP A 254 0.44 28.52 65.48
N PRO A 255 0.72 27.21 65.30
CA PRO A 255 1.37 26.56 64.16
C PRO A 255 0.48 26.46 62.90
N LEU A 256 1.07 26.67 61.73
CA LEU A 256 0.39 26.57 60.42
C LEU A 256 -0.20 25.18 60.14
N PHE A 257 0.41 24.15 60.72
CA PHE A 257 -0.02 22.75 60.61
C PHE A 257 0.02 22.10 61.99
N SER A 258 -0.90 21.17 62.26
CA SER A 258 -0.78 20.35 63.47
C SER A 258 0.42 19.39 63.33
N PRO A 259 1.27 19.26 64.37
CA PRO A 259 2.42 18.35 64.36
C PRO A 259 2.03 16.90 64.02
N ASP A 260 0.84 16.46 64.44
CA ASP A 260 0.30 15.13 64.15
C ASP A 260 0.06 14.88 62.66
N VAL A 261 -0.38 15.90 61.91
CA VAL A 261 -0.59 15.79 60.47
C VAL A 261 0.73 15.72 59.75
N ALA A 262 1.71 16.54 60.15
CA ALA A 262 3.06 16.49 59.61
C ALA A 262 3.72 15.11 59.82
N LEU A 263 3.57 14.53 61.02
CA LEU A 263 4.04 13.17 61.31
C LEU A 263 3.32 12.10 60.51
N LYS A 264 2.00 12.22 60.29
CA LYS A 264 1.25 11.29 59.43
C LYS A 264 1.73 11.35 57.98
N VAL A 265 1.96 12.54 57.44
CA VAL A 265 2.51 12.73 56.09
C VAL A 265 3.91 12.15 56.00
N LEU A 266 4.78 12.46 56.95
CA LEU A 266 6.15 11.92 57.00
C LEU A 266 6.15 10.39 57.09
N ASN A 267 5.32 9.80 57.95
CA ASN A 267 5.20 8.35 58.05
C ASN A 267 4.60 7.74 56.78
N GLY A 268 3.64 8.41 56.14
CA GLY A 268 3.09 8.01 54.86
C GLY A 268 4.15 7.95 53.75
N LEU A 269 5.01 8.97 53.67
CA LEU A 269 6.11 9.05 52.71
C LEU A 269 7.24 8.04 53.03
N THR A 270 7.53 7.83 54.32
CA THR A 270 8.64 6.98 54.76
C THR A 270 8.30 5.49 54.77
N LYS A 271 7.01 5.11 54.82
CA LYS A 271 6.57 3.70 54.79
C LYS A 271 7.15 2.87 53.64
N ASN A 272 7.39 3.48 52.49
CA ASN A 272 7.97 2.79 51.32
C ASN A 272 9.50 2.66 51.38
N ILE A 273 10.16 3.44 52.23
CA ILE A 273 11.60 3.41 52.46
C ILE A 273 11.96 2.29 53.45
N SER A 274 11.04 1.95 54.37
CA SER A 274 11.22 0.90 55.38
C SER A 274 11.06 -0.53 54.85
N SER A 275 10.69 -0.71 53.58
CA SER A 275 10.59 -2.06 52.99
C SER A 275 12.00 -2.60 52.76
N PRO A 276 12.35 -3.80 53.26
CA PRO A 276 13.68 -4.38 53.12
C PRO A 276 13.87 -4.95 51.71
N LYS A 277 13.77 -4.11 50.69
CA LYS A 277 14.07 -4.41 49.30
C LYS A 277 15.28 -3.60 48.86
N TYR A 278 16.41 -3.84 49.52
CA TYR A 278 17.73 -3.42 49.07
C TYR A 278 18.11 -4.18 47.79
N HIS A 279 17.50 -3.81 46.66
CA HIS A 279 18.05 -3.97 45.31
C HIS A 279 17.53 -2.90 44.34
N LEU A 280 16.52 -2.10 44.73
CA LEU A 280 16.11 -0.94 43.95
C LEU A 280 17.06 0.23 44.25
N GLY A 281 18.13 0.36 43.46
CA GLY A 281 19.00 1.55 43.49
C GLY A 281 20.51 1.33 43.57
N ARG A 282 21.05 0.10 43.42
CA ARG A 282 22.52 -0.06 43.31
C ARG A 282 23.06 0.27 41.90
N SER A 283 22.18 0.39 40.91
CA SER A 283 22.47 1.02 39.62
C SER A 283 21.16 1.60 39.07
N SER A 284 21.21 2.83 38.57
CA SER A 284 20.09 3.48 37.87
C SER A 284 19.75 2.82 36.52
N GLN A 285 20.34 1.66 36.20
CA GLN A 285 20.26 0.99 34.90
C GLN A 285 20.04 -0.54 34.94
N GLY A 286 19.94 -1.17 36.12
CA GLY A 286 19.68 -2.62 36.17
C GLY A 286 18.19 -2.93 35.99
N SER A 287 17.80 -3.54 34.88
CA SER A 287 16.43 -4.03 34.68
C SER A 287 16.17 -5.23 35.60
N VAL A 288 14.93 -5.42 36.07
CA VAL A 288 14.52 -6.63 36.81
C VAL A 288 14.81 -7.90 35.99
N LEU A 289 14.85 -7.78 34.66
CA LEU A 289 15.21 -8.85 33.73
C LEU A 289 16.69 -9.25 33.79
N ASP A 290 17.59 -8.35 34.22
CA ASP A 290 19.04 -8.61 34.26
C ASP A 290 19.47 -9.39 35.50
N ILE A 291 18.55 -9.60 36.44
CA ILE A 291 18.73 -10.42 37.65
C ILE A 291 18.41 -11.89 37.36
N LEU A 292 17.66 -12.17 36.28
CA LEU A 292 17.21 -13.52 35.92
C LEU A 292 18.27 -14.29 35.12
N PRO A 293 18.35 -15.63 35.25
CA PRO A 293 19.16 -16.47 34.37
C PRO A 293 18.82 -16.23 32.90
N ASN A 294 19.83 -16.13 32.03
CA ASN A 294 19.65 -15.82 30.61
C ASN A 294 18.66 -16.77 29.90
N THR A 295 18.66 -18.05 30.25
CA THR A 295 17.73 -19.06 29.70
C THR A 295 16.26 -18.79 30.08
N THR A 296 16.02 -18.32 31.31
CA THR A 296 14.66 -17.96 31.78
C THR A 296 14.23 -16.61 31.19
N LYS A 297 15.18 -15.69 31.02
CA LYS A 297 14.94 -14.39 30.38
C LYS A 297 14.52 -14.55 28.91
N GLU A 298 15.25 -15.34 28.13
CA GLU A 298 14.95 -15.58 26.71
C GLU A 298 13.58 -16.24 26.52
N THR A 299 13.30 -17.32 27.26
CA THR A 299 12.01 -18.02 27.19
C THR A 299 10.83 -17.13 27.59
N LEU A 300 11.01 -16.25 28.58
CA LEU A 300 9.98 -15.29 29.01
C LEU A 300 9.72 -14.21 27.96
N LEU A 301 10.78 -13.71 27.31
CA LEU A 301 10.65 -12.75 26.21
C LEU A 301 9.95 -13.38 25.00
N ASP A 302 10.25 -14.63 24.66
CA ASP A 302 9.57 -15.37 23.60
C ASP A 302 8.08 -15.54 23.90
N HIS A 303 7.75 -15.92 25.14
CA HIS A 303 6.35 -16.00 25.58
C HIS A 303 5.65 -14.65 25.56
N TRP A 304 6.36 -13.55 25.80
CA TRP A 304 5.80 -12.20 25.71
C TRP A 304 5.47 -11.80 24.29
N VAL A 305 6.40 -11.97 23.36
CA VAL A 305 6.14 -11.72 21.94
C VAL A 305 4.96 -12.55 21.44
N CYS A 306 4.93 -13.84 21.79
CA CYS A 306 3.80 -14.71 21.46
C CYS A 306 2.48 -14.22 22.08
N SER A 307 2.49 -13.78 23.34
CA SER A 307 1.31 -13.23 24.03
C SER A 307 0.80 -11.98 23.32
N GLN A 308 1.67 -11.07 22.95
CA GLN A 308 1.32 -9.83 22.24
C GLN A 308 0.71 -10.12 20.87
N GLU A 309 1.29 -11.03 20.08
CA GLU A 309 0.75 -11.40 18.77
C GLU A 309 -0.60 -12.11 18.87
N LEU A 310 -0.77 -13.03 19.84
CA LEU A 310 -2.06 -13.65 20.10
C LEU A 310 -3.12 -12.62 20.49
N LEU A 311 -2.78 -11.66 21.35
CA LEU A 311 -3.67 -10.58 21.76
C LEU A 311 -4.01 -9.66 20.58
N ARG A 312 -3.03 -9.30 19.74
CA ARG A 312 -3.25 -8.50 18.52
C ARG A 312 -4.22 -9.18 17.57
N HIS A 313 -4.04 -10.47 17.31
CA HIS A 313 -4.95 -11.26 16.48
C HIS A 313 -6.32 -11.48 17.14
N PHE A 314 -6.38 -11.59 18.46
CA PHE A 314 -7.62 -11.69 19.21
C PHE A 314 -8.45 -10.40 19.09
N TRP A 315 -7.88 -9.24 19.44
CA TRP A 315 -8.59 -7.96 19.40
C TRP A 315 -8.96 -7.51 17.99
N SER A 316 -8.11 -7.77 17.00
CA SER A 316 -8.43 -7.49 15.57
C SER A 316 -9.53 -8.39 15.00
N SER A 317 -9.88 -9.49 15.66
CA SER A 317 -10.99 -10.35 15.23
C SER A 317 -12.36 -9.84 15.68
N TYR A 318 -12.42 -8.76 16.47
CA TYR A 318 -13.67 -8.13 16.90
C TYR A 318 -14.03 -6.90 16.05
N PRO A 319 -15.32 -6.68 15.73
CA PRO A 319 -16.48 -7.50 16.12
C PRO A 319 -16.57 -8.82 15.33
N ILE A 320 -16.91 -9.92 16.00
CA ILE A 320 -17.04 -11.24 15.36
C ILE A 320 -18.37 -11.29 14.60
N THR A 321 -18.30 -11.04 13.30
CA THR A 321 -19.46 -10.99 12.40
C THR A 321 -19.65 -12.28 11.59
N THR A 322 -18.57 -13.01 11.32
CA THR A 322 -18.54 -14.18 10.41
C THR A 322 -18.22 -15.48 11.17
N GLN A 323 -18.77 -16.61 10.73
CA GLN A 323 -18.50 -17.93 11.33
C GLN A 323 -17.02 -18.32 11.33
N ASN A 324 -16.26 -17.89 10.32
CA ASN A 324 -14.80 -18.07 10.26
C ASN A 324 -14.07 -17.35 11.41
N LEU A 325 -14.55 -16.16 11.81
CA LEU A 325 -14.00 -15.40 12.93
C LEU A 325 -14.35 -16.06 14.28
N VAL A 326 -15.51 -16.70 14.39
CA VAL A 326 -15.87 -17.51 15.58
C VAL A 326 -14.88 -18.66 15.76
N ASN A 327 -14.62 -19.42 14.69
CA ASN A 327 -13.66 -20.53 14.71
C ASN A 327 -12.23 -20.06 15.00
N LYS A 328 -11.81 -18.93 14.40
CA LYS A 328 -10.51 -18.30 14.66
C LYS A 328 -10.38 -17.88 16.12
N THR A 329 -11.38 -17.21 16.67
CA THR A 329 -11.36 -16.72 18.07
C THR A 329 -11.34 -17.88 19.06
N ARG A 330 -12.04 -18.98 18.78
CA ARG A 330 -11.95 -20.21 19.59
C ARG A 330 -10.53 -20.77 19.63
N ARG A 331 -9.86 -20.87 18.48
CA ARG A 331 -8.45 -21.30 18.41
C ARG A 331 -7.52 -20.36 19.16
N LEU A 332 -7.72 -19.04 19.00
CA LEU A 332 -6.95 -18.03 19.73
C LEU A 332 -7.14 -18.15 21.24
N LYS A 333 -8.37 -18.42 21.72
CA LYS A 333 -8.64 -18.67 23.14
C LYS A 333 -7.88 -19.89 23.66
N GLU A 334 -7.89 -21.00 22.90
CA GLU A 334 -7.15 -22.22 23.28
C GLU A 334 -5.63 -21.93 23.37
N SER A 335 -5.06 -21.22 22.38
CA SER A 335 -3.64 -20.81 22.40
C SER A 335 -3.31 -19.84 23.54
N ILE A 336 -4.17 -18.87 23.84
CA ILE A 336 -4.01 -17.94 24.97
C ILE A 336 -3.99 -18.71 26.29
N SER A 337 -4.90 -19.68 26.48
CA SER A 337 -4.91 -20.53 27.69
C SER A 337 -3.65 -21.39 27.82
N GLN A 338 -3.08 -21.89 26.71
CA GLN A 338 -1.83 -22.66 26.72
C GLN A 338 -0.62 -21.81 27.11
N ILE A 339 -0.53 -20.56 26.63
CA ILE A 339 0.55 -19.66 27.06
C ILE A 339 0.36 -19.26 28.52
N TYR A 340 -0.88 -19.02 28.95
CA TYR A 340 -1.18 -18.70 30.34
C TYR A 340 -0.71 -19.80 31.31
N SER A 341 -0.96 -21.08 30.99
CA SER A 341 -0.48 -22.20 31.83
C SER A 341 1.03 -22.30 31.84
N LYS A 342 1.70 -22.15 30.69
CA LYS A 342 3.18 -22.16 30.61
C LYS A 342 3.81 -21.05 31.45
N LEU A 343 3.21 -19.85 31.46
CA LEU A 343 3.68 -18.75 32.31
C LEU A 343 3.50 -19.04 33.80
N GLU A 344 2.44 -19.75 34.17
CA GLU A 344 2.23 -20.21 35.54
C GLU A 344 3.26 -21.28 35.94
N ASP A 345 3.56 -22.22 35.05
CA ASP A 345 4.58 -23.25 35.26
C ASP A 345 5.98 -22.62 35.47
N ILE A 346 6.34 -21.60 34.68
CA ILE A 346 7.60 -20.86 34.84
C ILE A 346 7.64 -20.14 36.20
N LYS A 347 6.52 -19.59 36.66
CA LYS A 347 6.42 -18.94 37.98
C LYS A 347 6.60 -19.94 39.13
N VAL A 348 6.02 -21.14 39.01
CA VAL A 348 6.08 -22.20 40.04
C VAL A 348 7.46 -22.88 40.05
N SER A 349 8.04 -23.13 38.88
CA SER A 349 9.35 -23.78 38.72
C SER A 349 10.54 -22.86 39.07
N ALA A 350 10.32 -21.56 39.24
CA ALA A 350 11.39 -20.62 39.60
C ALA A 350 11.92 -20.87 41.02
N GLU A 351 13.21 -20.61 41.20
CA GLU A 351 13.94 -20.71 42.48
C GLU A 351 13.37 -19.76 43.54
N SER A 352 13.40 -20.14 44.82
CA SER A 352 12.77 -19.39 45.93
C SER A 352 13.10 -17.91 45.96
N ASP A 353 14.34 -17.58 45.62
CA ASP A 353 14.90 -16.25 45.76
C ASP A 353 14.56 -15.37 44.54
N LEU A 354 14.22 -15.99 43.41
CA LEU A 354 13.87 -15.33 42.15
C LEU A 354 12.35 -15.36 41.85
N ARG A 355 11.57 -16.18 42.57
CA ARG A 355 10.11 -16.31 42.40
C ARG A 355 9.37 -14.96 42.43
N HIS A 356 9.76 -14.07 43.34
CA HIS A 356 9.15 -12.73 43.43
C HIS A 356 9.45 -11.88 42.18
N HIS A 357 10.67 -11.97 41.65
CA HIS A 357 11.08 -11.23 40.45
C HIS A 357 10.41 -11.78 39.18
N VAL A 358 10.36 -13.10 39.03
CA VAL A 358 9.63 -13.76 37.93
C VAL A 358 8.14 -13.40 37.98
N SER A 359 7.53 -13.44 39.17
CA SER A 359 6.13 -13.05 39.35
C SER A 359 5.86 -11.60 38.93
N LEU A 360 6.77 -10.68 39.26
CA LEU A 360 6.65 -9.27 38.86
C LEU A 360 6.64 -9.09 37.33
N VAL A 361 7.44 -9.87 36.60
CA VAL A 361 7.54 -9.79 35.13
C VAL A 361 6.39 -10.54 34.45
N VAL A 362 5.99 -11.68 34.97
CA VAL A 362 4.90 -12.51 34.43
C VAL A 362 3.52 -11.87 34.66
N HIS A 363 3.34 -11.13 35.76
CA HIS A 363 2.05 -10.58 36.16
C HIS A 363 1.38 -9.70 35.08
N PRO A 364 2.04 -8.71 34.45
CA PRO A 364 1.46 -7.93 33.35
C PRO A 364 1.02 -8.79 32.16
N MET A 365 1.79 -9.85 31.85
CA MET A 365 1.48 -10.77 30.76
C MET A 365 0.21 -11.58 31.08
N GLN A 366 0.13 -12.14 32.28
CA GLN A 366 -1.04 -12.86 32.78
C GLN A 366 -2.27 -11.97 32.86
N GLN A 367 -2.13 -10.72 33.30
CA GLN A 367 -3.22 -9.75 33.36
C GLN A 367 -3.81 -9.48 31.96
N ALA A 368 -2.95 -9.27 30.96
CA ALA A 368 -3.40 -9.02 29.59
C ALA A 368 -4.10 -10.24 28.97
N LEU A 369 -3.57 -11.45 29.18
CA LEU A 369 -4.17 -12.70 28.71
C LEU A 369 -5.51 -12.98 29.43
N ASN A 370 -5.58 -12.75 30.74
CA ASN A 370 -6.82 -12.89 31.52
C ASN A 370 -7.91 -11.93 31.06
N ALA A 371 -7.57 -10.67 30.75
CA ALA A 371 -8.53 -9.71 30.22
C ALA A 371 -9.15 -10.19 28.90
N ALA A 372 -8.36 -10.79 28.00
CA ALA A 372 -8.85 -11.38 26.77
C ALA A 372 -9.77 -12.60 27.01
N LEU A 373 -9.40 -13.49 27.95
CA LEU A 373 -10.23 -14.64 28.32
C LEU A 373 -11.58 -14.21 28.93
N LEU A 374 -11.56 -13.24 29.85
CA LEU A 374 -12.78 -12.67 30.43
C LEU A 374 -13.67 -12.01 29.37
N HIS A 375 -13.07 -11.26 28.43
CA HIS A 375 -13.81 -10.67 27.32
C HIS A 375 -14.47 -11.73 26.44
N TYR A 376 -13.75 -12.81 26.11
CA TYR A 376 -14.29 -13.93 25.33
C TYR A 376 -15.48 -14.60 26.02
N GLU A 377 -15.40 -14.84 27.34
CA GLU A 377 -16.51 -15.41 28.10
C GLU A 377 -17.72 -14.48 28.16
N ALA A 378 -17.50 -13.19 28.42
CA ALA A 378 -18.56 -12.19 28.46
C ALA A 378 -19.26 -12.07 27.10
N ASP A 379 -18.50 -12.15 26.02
CA ASP A 379 -18.99 -12.10 24.64
C ASP A 379 -19.78 -13.36 24.26
N ILE A 380 -19.33 -14.57 24.66
CA ILE A 380 -20.13 -15.81 24.52
C ILE A 380 -21.45 -15.69 25.28
N ARG A 381 -21.43 -15.22 26.54
CA ARG A 381 -22.65 -15.03 27.34
C ARG A 381 -23.60 -14.06 26.65
N LYS A 382 -23.08 -12.96 26.09
CA LYS A 382 -23.87 -11.99 25.32
C LYS A 382 -24.46 -12.59 24.04
N ARG A 383 -23.71 -13.40 23.29
CA ARG A 383 -24.22 -14.07 22.08
C ARG A 383 -25.29 -15.11 22.40
N ASN A 384 -25.08 -15.91 23.43
CA ASN A 384 -26.06 -16.89 23.90
C ASN A 384 -27.34 -16.21 24.41
N ALA A 385 -27.22 -15.07 25.09
CA ALA A 385 -28.36 -14.28 25.56
C ALA A 385 -29.11 -13.55 24.42
N ARG A 386 -28.43 -13.23 23.31
CA ARG A 386 -29.05 -12.52 22.17
C ARG A 386 -29.85 -13.42 21.24
N GLY A 387 -29.75 -14.74 21.35
CA GLY A 387 -30.43 -15.71 20.47
C GLY A 387 -30.03 -15.56 18.99
N GLN A 388 -30.32 -16.56 18.16
CA GLN A 388 -30.22 -16.39 16.70
C GLN A 388 -31.22 -15.31 16.28
N LYS A 389 -30.76 -14.07 16.07
CA LYS A 389 -31.52 -13.12 15.25
C LYS A 389 -31.50 -13.67 13.81
N PRO A 390 -32.64 -14.00 13.20
CA PRO A 390 -32.65 -14.25 11.77
C PRO A 390 -32.18 -12.96 11.09
N ASN A 391 -31.20 -13.08 10.19
CA ASN A 391 -30.75 -11.98 9.35
C ASN A 391 -31.96 -11.48 8.55
N GLY A 392 -32.60 -10.41 9.02
CA GLY A 392 -33.61 -9.69 8.28
C GLY A 392 -32.93 -8.86 7.20
N TYR A 393 -32.91 -9.39 5.97
CA TYR A 393 -33.06 -8.55 4.79
C TYR A 393 -34.55 -8.53 4.48
N VAL A 394 -35.18 -7.36 4.63
CA VAL A 394 -36.39 -6.97 3.87
C VAL A 394 -35.97 -5.86 2.94
#